data_AF-A0A1D6FSY5-F1
#
_entry.id   AF-A0A1D6FSY5-F1
#
_cell.length_a   1.000
_cell.length_b   1.000
_cell.length_c   1.000
_cell.angle_alpha   90.00
_cell.angle_beta   90.00
_cell.angle_gamma   90.00
#
_symmetry.space_group_name_H-M   'P 1'
#
loop_
_entity.id
_entity.type
_entity.pdbx_description
1 polymer ?
#
loop_
_entity_poly.entity_id
_entity_poly.type
_entity_poly.pdbx_seq_one_letter_code
_entity_poly.pdbx_strand_id
1 'polypeptide(L)'
;MGSSDWRDGRPFDSRGSSNWPDNVGKFLRFHLYKENKDTQEALGVIGKMLGLQPRSFGFAGTKDKRAVTTQQVTVFKVQASKLLALNKRLFGIKVGNFCYVKEGLVLGQLTGNRFTITLRGVTAESEDMIKIAVDGLGKNGFINYYGLQRFGSGSIPTHLVGAALLRGEWKVAVNLILDPREGERDDINEVRKRYKEHGDIDMALRNFPRHLVAERAILQCLKKCPGNHLQALKGIPRTLRMMYVHSYQSYLWNHAASMRVEKYGISQVVEGDLVYNKECPSEESTSVDILETDDDHTNSIEIDLCSEAQPEESIQSAKIVDSGDFTKGIYTFDDVVLPLPGSQALFPGNEIAEIYHEMARKDGISLTENAHGVKEFSITSMKGGYRRVFQRPIGFEWELITYTDDTSSLAETDLDVLSRTKPKEANELISKQESQDKLEKAPDTSVPTNGNSSQEKLIGSPDIRPKKLALKLAFTLPTSCYATMAIRELLKTSTSVAYQKTLSC
;
A
#
# COMPACT_ATOMS: atom_id res chain seq x y z
N MET A 1 32.53 23.29 21.20
CA MET A 1 31.70 22.17 21.72
C MET A 1 30.25 22.60 21.65
N GLY A 2 29.31 21.66 21.51
CA GLY A 2 27.90 21.96 21.27
C GLY A 2 27.53 21.92 19.78
N SER A 3 27.28 20.70 19.28
CA SER A 3 26.40 20.45 18.14
C SER A 3 25.35 19.45 18.60
N SER A 4 24.13 19.58 18.11
CA SER A 4 22.94 18.90 18.64
C SER A 4 22.81 17.46 18.16
N ASP A 5 23.46 16.51 18.85
CA ASP A 5 23.21 15.07 18.70
C ASP A 5 21.83 14.70 19.31
N TRP A 6 20.76 14.98 18.57
CA TRP A 6 19.39 14.62 18.92
C TRP A 6 18.76 13.78 17.79
N ARG A 7 17.99 12.76 18.20
CA ARG A 7 17.23 11.76 17.39
C ARG A 7 17.96 10.53 16.81
N ASP A 8 19.27 10.32 16.97
CA ASP A 8 19.92 9.04 16.57
C ASP A 8 19.68 7.88 17.58
N GLY A 9 18.59 7.97 18.35
CA GLY A 9 18.25 7.07 19.47
C GLY A 9 17.68 5.70 19.08
N ARG A 10 17.50 5.41 17.79
CA ARG A 10 17.16 4.05 17.31
C ARG A 10 18.45 3.29 16.99
N PRO A 11 18.78 2.19 17.69
CA PRO A 11 19.98 1.42 17.40
C PRO A 11 19.83 0.70 16.05
N PHE A 12 20.34 1.33 14.99
CA PHE A 12 20.59 0.68 13.70
C PHE A 12 21.64 -0.43 13.84
N ASP A 13 21.65 -1.38 12.92
CA ASP A 13 22.57 -2.51 12.94
C ASP A 13 24.01 -2.05 12.68
N SER A 14 24.82 -1.98 13.72
CA SER A 14 26.21 -1.47 13.67
C SER A 14 27.20 -2.44 13.03
N ARG A 15 26.77 -3.64 12.62
CA ARG A 15 27.62 -4.68 12.03
C ARG A 15 28.15 -4.25 10.66
N GLY A 16 29.41 -3.80 10.64
CA GLY A 16 30.08 -3.21 9.48
C GLY A 16 30.25 -1.69 9.52
N SER A 17 29.80 -1.02 10.59
CA SER A 17 29.85 0.45 10.75
C SER A 17 31.23 1.01 11.13
N SER A 18 32.22 0.19 11.50
CA SER A 18 33.44 0.65 12.18
C SER A 18 34.32 1.60 11.36
N ASN A 19 34.35 1.44 10.03
CA ASN A 19 35.20 2.21 9.12
C ASN A 19 34.35 2.97 8.08
N TRP A 20 33.28 3.64 8.53
CA TRP A 20 32.46 4.49 7.66
C TRP A 20 33.00 5.93 7.64
N PRO A 21 33.33 6.52 6.47
CA PRO A 21 33.86 7.88 6.40
C PRO A 21 32.84 8.95 6.82
N ASP A 22 33.24 9.89 7.67
CA ASP A 22 32.35 10.95 8.20
C ASP A 22 31.87 11.94 7.13
N ASN A 23 32.59 12.05 6.02
CA ASN A 23 32.20 12.86 4.85
C ASN A 23 31.18 12.16 3.94
N VAL A 24 30.83 10.89 4.20
CA VAL A 24 29.83 10.13 3.44
C VAL A 24 28.56 9.98 4.28
N GLY A 25 27.41 10.37 3.70
CA GLY A 25 26.10 10.29 4.37
C GLY A 25 25.85 8.93 5.04
N LYS A 26 25.31 8.97 6.28
CA LYS A 26 25.08 7.79 7.13
C LYS A 26 24.22 6.71 6.45
N PHE A 27 23.39 7.08 5.47
CA PHE A 27 22.48 6.18 4.76
C PHE A 27 22.78 6.15 3.26
N LEU A 28 22.67 4.97 2.67
CA LEU A 28 22.61 4.81 1.21
C LEU A 28 21.15 4.74 0.78
N ARG A 29 20.69 5.75 0.05
CA ARG A 29 19.42 5.72 -0.69
C ARG A 29 19.59 4.96 -2.01
N PHE A 30 18.61 4.15 -2.37
CA PHE A 30 18.55 3.40 -3.61
C PHE A 30 17.09 3.23 -4.05
N HIS A 31 16.88 2.90 -5.33
CA HIS A 31 15.60 2.47 -5.85
C HIS A 31 15.50 0.94 -5.73
N LEU A 32 14.44 0.46 -5.07
CA LEU A 32 14.04 -0.95 -5.01
C LEU A 32 12.94 -1.18 -6.05
N TYR A 33 13.24 -1.99 -7.05
CA TYR A 33 12.27 -2.55 -8.00
C TYR A 33 11.91 -3.98 -7.54
N LYS A 34 10.61 -4.31 -7.50
CA LYS A 34 10.12 -5.65 -7.13
C LYS A 34 8.92 -6.10 -7.98
N GLU A 35 8.83 -7.41 -8.19
CA GLU A 35 7.80 -8.08 -9.01
C GLU A 35 7.09 -9.15 -8.18
N ASN A 36 5.76 -9.10 -8.08
CA ASN A 36 4.92 -10.07 -7.36
C ASN A 36 5.35 -10.36 -5.91
N LYS A 37 5.96 -9.35 -5.25
CA LYS A 37 6.61 -9.45 -3.93
C LYS A 37 6.18 -8.33 -3.01
N ASP A 38 6.11 -8.64 -1.72
CA ASP A 38 5.96 -7.62 -0.69
C ASP A 38 7.29 -6.85 -0.46
N THR A 39 7.15 -5.65 0.10
CA THR A 39 8.23 -4.75 0.49
C THR A 39 9.13 -5.37 1.57
N GLN A 40 8.56 -5.88 2.67
CA GLN A 40 9.32 -6.52 3.75
C GLN A 40 9.88 -7.87 3.31
N GLU A 41 9.18 -8.61 2.44
CA GLU A 41 9.72 -9.82 1.80
C GLU A 41 11.02 -9.51 1.03
N ALA A 42 11.00 -8.48 0.18
CA ALA A 42 12.15 -8.09 -0.62
C ALA A 42 13.32 -7.56 0.23
N LEU A 43 13.04 -6.68 1.20
CA LEU A 43 14.05 -6.17 2.13
C LEU A 43 14.60 -7.25 3.05
N GLY A 44 13.78 -8.23 3.46
CA GLY A 44 14.19 -9.38 4.24
C GLY A 44 15.13 -10.33 3.49
N VAL A 45 14.96 -10.48 2.17
CA VAL A 45 15.93 -11.21 1.31
C VAL A 45 17.25 -10.44 1.21
N ILE A 46 17.21 -9.15 0.90
CA ILE A 46 18.41 -8.29 0.80
C ILE A 46 19.17 -8.25 2.13
N GLY A 47 18.46 -8.07 3.25
CA GLY A 47 19.01 -8.08 4.61
C GLY A 47 19.74 -9.37 4.92
N LYS A 48 19.11 -10.54 4.71
CA LYS A 48 19.75 -11.86 4.89
C LYS A 48 21.02 -12.01 4.05
N MET A 49 21.02 -11.52 2.80
CA MET A 49 22.20 -11.60 1.93
C MET A 49 23.35 -10.65 2.32
N LEU A 50 23.06 -9.57 3.03
CA LEU A 50 24.05 -8.63 3.59
C LEU A 50 24.40 -8.93 5.06
N GLY A 51 23.71 -9.88 5.69
CA GLY A 51 23.79 -10.15 7.13
C GLY A 51 23.04 -9.16 8.03
N LEU A 52 22.29 -8.21 7.47
CA LEU A 52 21.63 -7.09 8.16
C LEU A 52 20.22 -7.43 8.66
N GLN A 53 19.80 -6.79 9.74
CA GLN A 53 18.43 -6.85 10.26
C GLN A 53 17.47 -5.91 9.48
N PRO A 54 16.15 -6.19 9.44
CA PRO A 54 15.19 -5.34 8.73
C PRO A 54 15.18 -3.87 9.19
N ARG A 55 15.43 -3.61 10.48
CA ARG A 55 15.53 -2.25 11.07
C ARG A 55 16.62 -1.36 10.46
N SER A 56 17.55 -1.93 9.69
CA SER A 56 18.57 -1.17 8.97
C SER A 56 18.05 -0.49 7.70
N PHE A 57 16.84 -0.85 7.25
CA PHE A 57 16.19 -0.29 6.07
C PHE A 57 15.08 0.68 6.49
N GLY A 58 15.04 1.84 5.84
CA GLY A 58 13.99 2.84 5.95
C GLY A 58 13.32 3.04 4.58
N PHE A 59 12.00 3.23 4.56
CA PHE A 59 11.22 3.42 3.34
C PHE A 59 9.95 4.23 3.66
N ALA A 60 9.44 4.96 2.67
CA ALA A 60 8.35 5.91 2.88
C ALA A 60 6.95 5.26 3.02
N GLY A 61 6.76 4.07 2.46
CA GLY A 61 5.54 3.27 2.59
C GLY A 61 5.63 1.98 1.78
N THR A 62 4.83 0.98 2.14
CA THR A 62 4.73 -0.28 1.38
C THR A 62 4.14 -0.05 -0.03
N LYS A 63 4.37 -1.00 -0.93
CA LYS A 63 3.79 -1.05 -2.29
C LYS A 63 3.22 -2.43 -2.55
N ASP A 64 2.10 -2.50 -3.26
CA ASP A 64 1.29 -3.71 -3.44
C ASP A 64 2.11 -4.94 -3.86
N LYS A 65 1.75 -6.10 -3.30
CA LYS A 65 2.44 -7.36 -3.61
C LYS A 65 2.22 -7.79 -5.06
N ARG A 66 0.96 -7.87 -5.52
CA ARG A 66 0.58 -8.39 -6.85
C ARG A 66 0.74 -7.32 -7.95
N ALA A 67 1.94 -6.76 -8.06
CA ALA A 67 2.28 -5.71 -9.01
C ALA A 67 3.77 -5.76 -9.38
N VAL A 68 4.15 -4.95 -10.38
CA VAL A 68 5.53 -4.48 -10.57
C VAL A 68 5.59 -3.10 -9.91
N THR A 69 6.54 -2.88 -9.00
CA THR A 69 6.58 -1.64 -8.21
C THR A 69 8.02 -1.18 -7.97
N THR A 70 8.27 0.12 -8.17
CA THR A 70 9.53 0.79 -7.84
C THR A 70 9.33 1.78 -6.70
N GLN A 71 10.23 1.78 -5.71
CA GLN A 71 10.18 2.69 -4.56
C GLN A 71 11.58 3.10 -4.08
N GLN A 72 11.68 4.25 -3.40
CA GLN A 72 12.92 4.62 -2.72
C GLN A 72 13.04 3.91 -1.36
N VAL A 73 14.25 3.47 -1.05
CA VAL A 73 14.65 2.85 0.21
C VAL A 73 16.00 3.42 0.63
N THR A 74 16.20 3.63 1.93
CA THR A 74 17.52 3.92 2.53
C THR A 74 18.00 2.73 3.35
N VAL A 75 19.32 2.48 3.35
CA VAL A 75 19.95 1.52 4.27
C VAL A 75 21.12 2.14 5.01
N PHE A 76 21.22 1.91 6.32
CA PHE A 76 22.28 2.46 7.16
C PHE A 76 23.66 1.86 6.82
N LYS A 77 24.65 2.71 6.53
CA LYS A 77 26.09 2.38 6.35
C LYS A 77 26.41 1.17 5.46
N VAL A 78 25.75 1.03 4.32
CA VAL A 78 26.08 0.04 3.27
C VAL A 78 26.65 0.73 2.04
N GLN A 79 27.74 0.21 1.49
CA GLN A 79 28.32 0.69 0.22
C GLN A 79 27.50 0.22 -0.99
N ALA A 80 27.32 1.09 -1.98
CA ALA A 80 26.53 0.82 -3.19
C ALA A 80 27.02 -0.41 -3.98
N SER A 81 28.33 -0.66 -4.00
CA SER A 81 28.95 -1.85 -4.59
C SER A 81 28.40 -3.16 -4.03
N LYS A 82 28.13 -3.23 -2.72
CA LYS A 82 27.59 -4.43 -2.05
C LYS A 82 26.16 -4.72 -2.50
N LEU A 83 25.31 -3.70 -2.61
CA LEU A 83 23.94 -3.84 -3.13
C LEU A 83 23.93 -4.19 -4.63
N LEU A 84 24.72 -3.49 -5.44
CA LEU A 84 24.82 -3.73 -6.88
C LEU A 84 25.23 -5.18 -7.21
N ALA A 85 26.14 -5.76 -6.43
CA ALA A 85 26.55 -7.15 -6.58
C ALA A 85 25.39 -8.16 -6.39
N LEU A 86 24.37 -7.84 -5.60
CA LEU A 86 23.22 -8.72 -5.37
C LEU A 86 22.31 -8.85 -6.60
N ASN A 87 22.30 -7.90 -7.54
CA ASN A 87 21.42 -7.92 -8.73
C ASN A 87 21.57 -9.18 -9.59
N LYS A 88 22.73 -9.85 -9.54
CA LYS A 88 23.00 -11.14 -10.22
C LYS A 88 22.34 -12.35 -9.54
N ARG A 89 21.94 -12.23 -8.27
CA ARG A 89 21.37 -13.30 -7.42
C ARG A 89 19.93 -13.03 -6.98
N LEU A 90 19.46 -11.79 -7.09
CA LEU A 90 18.10 -11.37 -6.76
C LEU A 90 17.14 -11.71 -7.91
N PHE A 91 16.12 -12.52 -7.61
CA PHE A 91 15.04 -12.90 -8.53
C PHE A 91 13.74 -12.14 -8.18
N GLY A 92 13.06 -11.57 -9.17
CA GLY A 92 11.90 -10.69 -8.97
C GLY A 92 12.20 -9.41 -8.17
N ILE A 93 13.48 -9.04 -8.03
CA ILE A 93 13.96 -7.88 -7.28
C ILE A 93 15.18 -7.32 -8.02
N LYS A 94 15.28 -5.99 -8.15
CA LYS A 94 16.51 -5.26 -8.56
C LYS A 94 16.71 -4.01 -7.71
N VAL A 95 17.96 -3.58 -7.58
CA VAL A 95 18.36 -2.36 -6.86
C VAL A 95 19.25 -1.46 -7.72
N GLY A 96 19.01 -0.15 -7.68
CA GLY A 96 19.71 0.83 -8.52
C GLY A 96 19.66 2.26 -7.96
N ASN A 97 20.04 3.25 -8.78
CA ASN A 97 19.94 4.69 -8.51
C ASN A 97 20.49 5.08 -7.11
N PHE A 98 21.75 4.69 -6.87
CA PHE A 98 22.44 4.82 -5.59
C PHE A 98 22.85 6.27 -5.27
N CYS A 99 22.54 6.73 -4.07
CA CYS A 99 22.83 8.09 -3.59
C CYS A 99 23.06 8.09 -2.07
N TYR A 100 24.22 8.56 -1.59
CA TYR A 100 24.45 8.68 -0.14
C TYR A 100 23.77 9.94 0.41
N VAL A 101 23.06 9.80 1.54
CA VAL A 101 22.24 10.83 2.18
C VAL A 101 22.48 10.86 3.69
N LYS A 102 22.22 12.02 4.32
CA LYS A 102 22.46 12.21 5.77
C LYS A 102 21.44 11.46 6.64
N GLU A 103 20.20 11.36 6.17
CA GLU A 103 19.04 10.87 6.92
C GLU A 103 18.39 9.66 6.23
N GLY A 104 17.73 8.81 7.02
CA GLY A 104 16.98 7.66 6.53
C GLY A 104 15.53 8.02 6.20
N LEU A 105 14.94 7.32 5.21
CA LEU A 105 13.52 7.44 4.88
C LEU A 105 12.63 6.87 5.99
N VAL A 106 11.64 7.65 6.39
CA VAL A 106 10.62 7.32 7.40
C VAL A 106 9.26 7.16 6.74
N LEU A 107 8.40 6.31 7.31
CA LEU A 107 7.01 6.16 6.86
C LEU A 107 6.30 7.51 6.78
N GLY A 108 5.54 7.74 5.70
CA GLY A 108 4.87 9.00 5.40
C GLY A 108 5.68 9.96 4.52
N GLN A 109 6.99 9.76 4.32
CA GLN A 109 7.81 10.62 3.46
C GLN A 109 7.65 10.33 1.95
N LEU A 110 6.40 10.33 1.46
CA LEU A 110 6.05 10.36 0.04
C LEU A 110 4.85 11.28 -0.20
N THR A 111 4.78 11.88 -1.38
CA THR A 111 3.64 12.70 -1.80
C THR A 111 2.51 11.88 -2.45
N GLY A 112 2.85 10.72 -3.02
CA GLY A 112 1.88 9.88 -3.75
C GLY A 112 2.55 8.74 -4.53
N ASN A 113 1.78 8.14 -5.45
CA ASN A 113 2.23 7.04 -6.30
C ASN A 113 1.74 7.27 -7.74
N ARG A 114 2.63 7.12 -8.74
CA ARG A 114 2.23 6.98 -10.15
C ARG A 114 1.87 5.52 -10.40
N PHE A 115 0.70 5.29 -10.98
CA PHE A 115 0.20 3.99 -11.40
C PHE A 115 0.18 3.93 -12.93
N THR A 116 0.51 2.76 -13.48
CA THR A 116 0.22 2.38 -14.87
C THR A 116 -0.54 1.07 -14.81
N ILE A 117 -1.79 1.06 -15.29
CA ILE A 117 -2.74 -0.04 -15.09
C ILE A 117 -3.41 -0.37 -16.42
N THR A 118 -3.29 -1.62 -16.87
CA THR A 118 -3.99 -2.11 -18.06
C THR A 118 -5.17 -2.99 -17.66
N LEU A 119 -6.38 -2.50 -17.89
CA LEU A 119 -7.62 -3.26 -17.80
C LEU A 119 -7.76 -4.09 -19.09
N ARG A 120 -7.85 -5.42 -18.98
CA ARG A 120 -7.98 -6.35 -20.11
C ARG A 120 -9.42 -6.83 -20.28
N GLY A 121 -9.77 -7.26 -21.49
CA GLY A 121 -11.10 -7.79 -21.79
C GLY A 121 -12.21 -6.74 -21.62
N VAL A 122 -11.91 -5.48 -21.95
CA VAL A 122 -12.87 -4.37 -21.80
C VAL A 122 -14.02 -4.56 -22.77
N THR A 123 -15.24 -4.66 -22.24
CA THR A 123 -16.48 -4.74 -22.99
C THR A 123 -17.30 -3.46 -22.79
N ALA A 124 -17.77 -2.88 -23.90
CA ALA A 124 -18.62 -1.70 -23.93
C ALA A 124 -19.44 -1.71 -25.24
N GLU A 125 -20.55 -0.98 -25.27
CA GLU A 125 -21.39 -0.85 -26.47
C GLU A 125 -20.71 -0.05 -27.59
N SER A 126 -19.82 0.88 -27.23
CA SER A 126 -18.99 1.65 -28.16
C SER A 126 -17.69 2.09 -27.51
N GLU A 127 -16.67 2.41 -28.32
CA GLU A 127 -15.45 3.06 -27.83
C GLU A 127 -15.73 4.45 -27.24
N ASP A 128 -16.75 5.15 -27.71
CA ASP A 128 -17.11 6.48 -27.24
C ASP A 128 -17.70 6.45 -25.82
N MET A 129 -18.41 5.37 -25.45
CA MET A 129 -18.80 5.13 -24.06
C MET A 129 -17.58 4.99 -23.14
N ILE A 130 -16.51 4.32 -23.60
CA ILE A 130 -15.25 4.21 -22.86
C ILE A 130 -14.61 5.60 -22.74
N LYS A 131 -14.52 6.37 -23.83
CA LYS A 131 -13.97 7.74 -23.82
C LYS A 131 -14.69 8.61 -22.80
N ILE A 132 -16.03 8.62 -22.81
CA ILE A 132 -16.85 9.41 -21.87
C ILE A 132 -16.60 9.00 -20.41
N ALA A 133 -16.54 7.69 -20.12
CA ALA A 133 -16.31 7.20 -18.76
C ALA A 133 -14.90 7.54 -18.24
N VAL A 134 -13.88 7.41 -19.09
CA VAL A 134 -12.48 7.68 -18.76
C VAL A 134 -12.23 9.18 -18.60
N ASP A 135 -12.73 10.01 -19.50
CA ASP A 135 -12.70 11.47 -19.38
C ASP A 135 -13.49 11.95 -18.14
N GLY A 136 -14.58 11.27 -17.79
CA GLY A 136 -15.35 11.51 -16.58
C GLY A 136 -14.51 11.32 -15.31
N LEU A 137 -13.81 10.18 -15.20
CA LEU A 137 -12.88 9.92 -14.09
C LEU A 137 -11.76 10.97 -14.02
N GLY A 138 -11.21 11.40 -15.17
CA GLY A 138 -10.17 12.43 -15.22
C GLY A 138 -10.64 13.81 -14.76
N LYS A 139 -11.84 14.23 -15.17
CA LYS A 139 -12.39 15.58 -14.91
C LYS A 139 -13.05 15.72 -13.54
N ASN A 140 -13.80 14.69 -13.12
CA ASN A 140 -14.61 14.70 -11.90
C ASN A 140 -13.91 14.01 -10.72
N GLY A 141 -12.92 13.15 -10.99
CA GLY A 141 -12.27 12.34 -9.97
C GLY A 141 -13.13 11.16 -9.52
N PHE A 142 -12.88 10.68 -8.30
CA PHE A 142 -13.60 9.58 -7.67
C PHE A 142 -13.77 9.83 -6.17
N ILE A 143 -14.73 9.13 -5.55
CA ILE A 143 -14.93 9.17 -4.09
C ILE A 143 -13.80 8.38 -3.42
N ASN A 144 -13.09 9.01 -2.50
CA ASN A 144 -11.83 8.52 -1.92
C ASN A 144 -12.04 7.47 -0.82
N TYR A 145 -12.87 6.46 -1.08
CA TYR A 145 -13.16 5.37 -0.15
C TYR A 145 -11.89 4.62 0.31
N TYR A 146 -11.94 4.09 1.53
CA TYR A 146 -11.04 3.01 1.94
C TYR A 146 -11.41 1.74 1.17
N GLY A 147 -10.46 1.22 0.38
CA GLY A 147 -10.65 -0.04 -0.37
C GLY A 147 -10.65 -1.27 0.55
N LEU A 148 -11.14 -2.42 0.05
CA LEU A 148 -11.29 -3.66 0.84
C LEU A 148 -10.00 -4.17 1.50
N GLN A 149 -8.83 -3.82 0.95
CA GLN A 149 -7.51 -4.03 1.54
C GLN A 149 -7.43 -3.52 3.00
N ARG A 150 -8.11 -2.42 3.34
CA ARG A 150 -8.21 -1.87 4.71
C ARG A 150 -9.10 -2.70 5.64
N PHE A 151 -10.06 -3.43 5.09
CA PHE A 151 -11.02 -4.26 5.83
C PHE A 151 -10.61 -5.75 5.91
N GLY A 152 -9.52 -6.12 5.22
CA GLY A 152 -9.02 -7.48 5.10
C GLY A 152 -9.72 -8.28 3.99
N SER A 153 -9.01 -9.30 3.47
CA SER A 153 -9.51 -10.18 2.40
C SER A 153 -10.20 -11.45 2.91
N GLY A 154 -10.36 -11.60 4.22
CA GLY A 154 -11.05 -12.73 4.85
C GLY A 154 -12.57 -12.55 4.93
N SER A 155 -13.28 -13.59 5.38
CA SER A 155 -14.74 -13.56 5.62
C SER A 155 -15.15 -12.77 6.87
N ILE A 156 -14.23 -12.56 7.82
CA ILE A 156 -14.43 -11.68 8.99
C ILE A 156 -13.76 -10.33 8.70
N PRO A 157 -14.52 -9.23 8.51
CA PRO A 157 -13.94 -7.90 8.31
C PRO A 157 -13.21 -7.39 9.56
N THR A 158 -12.07 -6.73 9.38
CA THR A 158 -11.26 -6.18 10.48
C THR A 158 -12.03 -5.14 11.32
N HIS A 159 -12.99 -4.43 10.73
CA HIS A 159 -13.79 -3.44 11.44
C HIS A 159 -14.72 -4.04 12.51
N LEU A 160 -15.11 -5.32 12.40
CA LEU A 160 -15.88 -6.01 13.44
C LEU A 160 -15.00 -6.32 14.66
N VAL A 161 -13.73 -6.66 14.44
CA VAL A 161 -12.74 -6.78 15.53
C VAL A 161 -12.51 -5.42 16.18
N GLY A 162 -12.42 -4.35 15.37
CA GLY A 162 -12.37 -2.97 15.84
C GLY A 162 -13.55 -2.61 16.73
N ALA A 163 -14.77 -2.89 16.29
CA ALA A 163 -15.99 -2.65 17.06
C ALA A 163 -16.02 -3.41 18.41
N ALA A 164 -15.63 -4.70 18.40
CA ALA A 164 -15.54 -5.50 19.63
C ALA A 164 -14.46 -4.98 20.60
N LEU A 165 -13.34 -4.46 20.10
CA LEU A 165 -12.32 -3.79 20.92
C LEU A 165 -12.88 -2.50 21.55
N LEU A 166 -13.54 -1.65 20.77
CA LEU A 166 -14.12 -0.38 21.22
C LEU A 166 -15.24 -0.55 22.28
N ARG A 167 -15.98 -1.66 22.24
CA ARG A 167 -16.95 -2.03 23.28
C ARG A 167 -16.32 -2.70 24.51
N GLY A 168 -15.03 -3.03 24.48
CA GLY A 168 -14.35 -3.77 25.56
C GLY A 168 -14.68 -5.27 25.61
N GLU A 169 -15.22 -5.82 24.53
CA GLU A 169 -15.62 -7.22 24.43
C GLU A 169 -14.40 -8.12 24.14
N TRP A 170 -13.40 -8.11 25.03
CA TRP A 170 -12.09 -8.74 24.81
C TRP A 170 -12.18 -10.20 24.36
N LYS A 171 -13.14 -10.97 24.90
CA LYS A 171 -13.38 -12.35 24.49
C LYS A 171 -13.98 -12.46 23.08
N VAL A 172 -14.88 -11.56 22.69
CA VAL A 172 -15.44 -11.52 21.33
C VAL A 172 -14.36 -11.13 20.33
N ALA A 173 -13.52 -10.14 20.64
CA ALA A 173 -12.39 -9.76 19.80
C ALA A 173 -11.37 -10.91 19.63
N VAL A 174 -11.04 -11.64 20.69
CA VAL A 174 -10.19 -12.86 20.60
C VAL A 174 -10.86 -13.94 19.74
N ASN A 175 -12.15 -14.22 19.95
CA ASN A 175 -12.88 -15.21 19.15
C ASN A 175 -12.92 -14.81 17.67
N LEU A 176 -13.21 -13.56 17.32
CA LEU A 176 -13.19 -13.07 15.94
C LEU A 176 -11.80 -13.21 15.27
N ILE A 177 -10.72 -13.21 16.04
CA ILE A 177 -9.35 -13.43 15.55
C ILE A 177 -9.02 -14.93 15.41
N LEU A 178 -9.48 -15.79 16.33
CA LEU A 178 -9.09 -17.21 16.38
C LEU A 178 -10.08 -18.18 15.71
N ASP A 179 -11.39 -17.94 15.77
CA ASP A 179 -12.44 -18.86 15.33
C ASP A 179 -12.37 -19.25 13.85
N PRO A 180 -12.86 -20.45 13.45
CA PRO A 180 -12.99 -20.89 12.06
C PRO A 180 -13.62 -19.85 11.14
N ARG A 181 -13.12 -19.78 9.89
CA ARG A 181 -13.53 -18.77 8.90
C ARG A 181 -13.86 -19.41 7.55
N GLU A 182 -14.89 -18.88 6.89
CA GLU A 182 -15.23 -19.29 5.53
C GLU A 182 -14.21 -18.74 4.51
N GLY A 183 -13.84 -19.55 3.51
CA GLY A 183 -12.95 -19.12 2.42
C GLY A 183 -11.49 -18.85 2.81
N GLU A 184 -11.08 -19.18 4.04
CA GLU A 184 -9.68 -19.40 4.39
C GLU A 184 -9.22 -20.78 3.87
N ARG A 185 -7.92 -21.08 3.88
CA ARG A 185 -7.42 -22.41 3.47
C ARG A 185 -7.84 -23.48 4.48
N ASP A 186 -8.20 -24.67 3.98
CA ASP A 186 -8.66 -25.79 4.82
C ASP A 186 -7.66 -26.21 5.89
N ASP A 187 -6.34 -26.15 5.60
CA ASP A 187 -5.29 -26.52 6.54
C ASP A 187 -5.19 -25.55 7.74
N ILE A 188 -5.47 -24.26 7.54
CA ILE A 188 -5.53 -23.27 8.63
C ILE A 188 -6.87 -23.40 9.35
N ASN A 189 -7.97 -23.54 8.60
CA ASN A 189 -9.34 -23.60 9.15
C ASN A 189 -9.56 -24.83 10.04
N GLU A 190 -8.95 -25.98 9.70
CA GLU A 190 -8.95 -27.19 10.52
C GLU A 190 -8.24 -26.99 11.88
N VAL A 191 -7.13 -26.25 11.92
CA VAL A 191 -6.44 -25.91 13.17
C VAL A 191 -7.33 -25.02 14.05
N ARG A 192 -8.06 -24.07 13.45
CA ARG A 192 -9.03 -23.22 14.16
C ARG A 192 -10.18 -24.04 14.75
N LYS A 193 -10.73 -25.01 14.02
CA LYS A 193 -11.81 -25.91 14.50
C LYS A 193 -11.36 -26.70 15.72
N ARG A 194 -10.24 -27.44 15.59
CA ARG A 194 -9.69 -28.26 16.67
C ARG A 194 -9.36 -27.42 17.91
N TYR A 195 -8.82 -26.22 17.73
CA TYR A 195 -8.60 -25.29 18.84
C TYR A 195 -9.91 -24.86 19.52
N LYS A 196 -10.94 -24.51 18.75
CA LYS A 196 -12.26 -24.11 19.27
C LYS A 196 -12.99 -25.23 20.01
N GLU A 197 -12.80 -26.48 19.59
CA GLU A 197 -13.37 -27.69 20.22
C GLU A 197 -12.62 -28.14 21.47
N HIS A 198 -11.28 -28.18 21.42
CA HIS A 198 -10.45 -28.86 22.43
C HIS A 198 -9.63 -27.92 23.32
N GLY A 199 -9.49 -26.64 22.94
CA GLY A 199 -8.71 -25.64 23.67
C GLY A 199 -7.18 -25.82 23.63
N ASP A 200 -6.64 -26.80 22.88
CA ASP A 200 -5.20 -27.10 22.87
C ASP A 200 -4.38 -26.02 22.16
N ILE A 201 -3.84 -25.11 22.97
CA ILE A 201 -2.95 -24.02 22.56
C ILE A 201 -1.63 -24.54 21.96
N ASP A 202 -1.10 -25.67 22.43
CA ASP A 202 0.19 -26.20 21.95
C ASP A 202 0.05 -26.92 20.61
N MET A 203 -1.06 -27.61 20.35
CA MET A 203 -1.43 -28.07 19.00
C MET A 203 -1.60 -26.86 18.07
N ALA A 204 -2.33 -25.83 18.49
CA ALA A 204 -2.54 -24.63 17.67
C ALA A 204 -1.22 -23.91 17.32
N LEU A 205 -0.34 -23.65 18.31
CA LEU A 205 0.94 -22.96 18.11
C LEU A 205 1.96 -23.74 17.25
N ARG A 206 1.87 -25.08 17.23
CA ARG A 206 2.69 -25.95 16.36
C ARG A 206 2.23 -25.92 14.91
N ASN A 207 0.92 -25.89 14.66
CA ASN A 207 0.37 -25.98 13.31
C ASN A 207 0.12 -24.62 12.64
N PHE A 208 -0.14 -23.53 13.39
CA PHE A 208 -0.36 -22.22 12.78
C PHE A 208 0.92 -21.65 12.13
N PRO A 209 0.90 -21.32 10.81
CA PRO A 209 2.06 -20.81 10.11
C PRO A 209 2.50 -19.43 10.62
N ARG A 210 3.81 -19.14 10.51
CA ARG A 210 4.45 -17.95 11.11
C ARG A 210 3.90 -16.59 10.64
N HIS A 211 3.16 -16.54 9.53
CA HIS A 211 2.55 -15.29 9.06
C HIS A 211 1.29 -14.88 9.85
N LEU A 212 0.66 -15.80 10.59
CA LEU A 212 -0.49 -15.49 11.46
C LEU A 212 -0.02 -14.92 12.80
N VAL A 213 0.55 -13.71 12.74
CA VAL A 213 1.19 -13.06 13.90
C VAL A 213 0.18 -12.77 15.02
N ALA A 214 -1.02 -12.30 14.69
CA ALA A 214 -2.05 -11.98 15.68
C ALA A 214 -2.53 -13.23 16.42
N GLU A 215 -2.92 -14.27 15.68
CA GLU A 215 -3.35 -15.55 16.24
C GLU A 215 -2.27 -16.18 17.14
N ARG A 216 -1.01 -16.20 16.67
CA ARG A 216 0.12 -16.78 17.42
C ARG A 216 0.45 -15.97 18.67
N ALA A 217 0.36 -14.64 18.62
CA ALA A 217 0.62 -13.78 19.78
C ALA A 217 -0.46 -13.95 20.87
N ILE A 218 -1.74 -13.96 20.49
CA ILE A 218 -2.86 -14.23 21.42
C ILE A 218 -2.63 -15.57 22.12
N LEU A 219 -2.36 -16.63 21.37
CA LEU A 219 -2.15 -17.98 21.91
C LEU A 219 -0.94 -18.07 22.86
N GLN A 220 0.19 -17.42 22.53
CA GLN A 220 1.36 -17.36 23.41
C GLN A 220 1.05 -16.65 24.75
N CYS A 221 0.25 -15.59 24.71
CA CYS A 221 -0.18 -14.89 25.92
C CYS A 221 -1.24 -15.67 26.72
N LEU A 222 -2.22 -16.31 26.07
CA LEU A 222 -3.18 -17.20 26.73
C LEU A 222 -2.51 -18.40 27.40
N LYS A 223 -1.40 -18.91 26.86
CA LYS A 223 -0.60 -19.96 27.50
C LYS A 223 0.03 -19.50 28.82
N LYS A 224 0.44 -18.24 28.91
CA LYS A 224 1.04 -17.64 30.12
C LYS A 224 -0.02 -17.17 31.13
N CYS A 225 -1.14 -16.64 30.65
CA CYS A 225 -2.19 -16.03 31.45
C CYS A 225 -3.59 -16.48 30.96
N PRO A 226 -4.02 -17.71 31.30
CA PRO A 226 -5.33 -18.22 30.90
C PRO A 226 -6.48 -17.29 31.31
N GLY A 227 -7.45 -17.09 30.41
CA GLY A 227 -8.61 -16.23 30.64
C GLY A 227 -8.36 -14.72 30.56
N ASN A 228 -7.10 -14.25 30.53
CA ASN A 228 -6.80 -12.82 30.40
C ASN A 228 -6.79 -12.36 28.93
N HIS A 229 -7.98 -12.29 28.34
CA HIS A 229 -8.19 -11.92 26.94
C HIS A 229 -7.62 -10.53 26.59
N LEU A 230 -7.67 -9.56 27.51
CA LEU A 230 -7.11 -8.23 27.30
C LEU A 230 -5.57 -8.27 27.17
N GLN A 231 -4.88 -9.01 28.04
CA GLN A 231 -3.43 -9.19 27.89
C GLN A 231 -3.06 -10.04 26.66
N ALA A 232 -3.93 -10.97 26.25
CA ALA A 232 -3.74 -11.71 25.00
C ALA A 232 -3.83 -10.81 23.76
N LEU A 233 -4.78 -9.86 23.73
CA LEU A 233 -4.88 -8.85 22.68
C LEU A 233 -3.69 -7.88 22.72
N LYS A 234 -3.21 -7.49 23.91
CA LYS A 234 -1.98 -6.67 24.06
C LYS A 234 -0.70 -7.39 23.63
N GLY A 235 -0.70 -8.72 23.55
CA GLY A 235 0.42 -9.50 23.01
C GLY A 235 0.64 -9.30 21.49
N ILE A 236 -0.41 -8.95 20.74
CA ILE A 236 -0.33 -8.63 19.32
C ILE A 236 0.50 -7.34 19.12
N PRO A 237 1.41 -7.22 18.14
CA PRO A 237 2.16 -5.98 17.88
C PRO A 237 1.27 -4.74 17.69
N ARG A 238 1.66 -3.60 18.28
CA ARG A 238 0.83 -2.37 18.36
C ARG A 238 0.25 -1.91 17.02
N THR A 239 1.03 -1.96 15.93
CA THR A 239 0.57 -1.60 14.57
C THR A 239 -0.64 -2.43 14.13
N LEU A 240 -0.61 -3.74 14.39
CA LEU A 240 -1.70 -4.65 14.06
C LEU A 240 -2.90 -4.46 14.99
N ARG A 241 -2.68 -4.17 16.29
CA ARG A 241 -3.76 -3.81 17.24
C ARG A 241 -4.54 -2.58 16.75
N MET A 242 -3.80 -1.55 16.35
CA MET A 242 -4.37 -0.27 15.93
C MET A 242 -5.06 -0.36 14.57
N MET A 243 -4.61 -1.25 13.66
CA MET A 243 -5.29 -1.52 12.39
C MET A 243 -6.78 -1.87 12.58
N TYR A 244 -7.13 -2.69 13.57
CA TYR A 244 -8.53 -3.05 13.84
C TYR A 244 -9.36 -1.80 14.20
N VAL A 245 -8.87 -0.98 15.12
CA VAL A 245 -9.53 0.26 15.56
C VAL A 245 -9.65 1.27 14.39
N HIS A 246 -8.57 1.48 13.64
CA HIS A 246 -8.55 2.38 12.48
C HIS A 246 -9.42 1.86 11.32
N SER A 247 -9.62 0.54 11.20
CA SER A 247 -10.56 -0.01 10.21
C SER A 247 -12.02 0.26 10.59
N TYR A 248 -12.36 0.43 11.87
CA TYR A 248 -13.69 0.89 12.28
C TYR A 248 -13.90 2.38 11.98
N GLN A 249 -12.90 3.23 12.18
CA GLN A 249 -12.94 4.62 11.71
C GLN A 249 -13.11 4.69 10.18
N SER A 250 -12.39 3.87 9.41
CA SER A 250 -12.56 3.73 7.96
C SER A 250 -13.94 3.23 7.54
N TYR A 251 -14.60 2.38 8.34
CA TYR A 251 -15.94 1.88 8.10
C TYR A 251 -16.98 3.00 8.22
N LEU A 252 -16.98 3.73 9.35
CA LEU A 252 -17.84 4.90 9.55
C LEU A 252 -17.62 5.97 8.47
N TRP A 253 -16.35 6.26 8.14
CA TRP A 253 -16.00 7.24 7.09
C TRP A 253 -16.57 6.86 5.72
N ASN A 254 -16.45 5.60 5.30
CA ASN A 254 -16.98 5.15 4.01
C ASN A 254 -18.50 5.32 3.90
N HIS A 255 -19.24 5.04 4.98
CA HIS A 255 -20.68 5.25 5.00
C HIS A 255 -21.04 6.74 5.03
N ALA A 256 -20.37 7.55 5.86
CA ALA A 256 -20.60 9.00 5.90
C ALA A 256 -20.31 9.68 4.55
N ALA A 257 -19.24 9.29 3.86
CA ALA A 257 -18.92 9.73 2.50
C ALA A 257 -20.00 9.31 1.49
N SER A 258 -20.58 8.10 1.64
CA SER A 258 -21.69 7.65 0.81
C SER A 258 -22.93 8.53 1.01
N MET A 259 -23.34 8.78 2.26
CA MET A 259 -24.49 9.62 2.58
C MET A 259 -24.28 11.09 2.16
N ARG A 260 -23.05 11.62 2.27
CA ARG A 260 -22.69 12.97 1.81
C ARG A 260 -22.83 13.11 0.30
N VAL A 261 -22.52 12.07 -0.47
CA VAL A 261 -22.73 12.06 -1.93
C VAL A 261 -24.21 11.90 -2.28
N GLU A 262 -24.94 11.03 -1.57
CA GLU A 262 -26.36 10.78 -1.81
C GLU A 262 -27.24 12.02 -1.54
N LYS A 263 -27.08 12.67 -0.37
CA LYS A 263 -27.90 13.83 0.02
C LYS A 263 -27.58 15.12 -0.73
N TYR A 264 -26.30 15.34 -1.04
CA TYR A 264 -25.80 16.66 -1.44
C TYR A 264 -25.00 16.69 -2.76
N GLY A 265 -24.79 15.53 -3.40
CA GLY A 265 -24.10 15.42 -4.69
C GLY A 265 -22.57 15.59 -4.64
N ILE A 266 -21.93 15.52 -5.81
CA ILE A 266 -20.46 15.49 -5.96
C ILE A 266 -19.83 16.83 -6.39
N SER A 267 -20.63 17.76 -6.92
CA SER A 267 -20.12 18.90 -7.69
C SER A 267 -19.88 20.18 -6.88
N GLN A 268 -20.42 20.25 -5.65
CA GLN A 268 -20.44 21.47 -4.84
C GLN A 268 -20.20 21.19 -3.36
N VAL A 269 -19.60 22.18 -2.69
CA VAL A 269 -19.57 22.31 -1.23
C VAL A 269 -20.98 22.68 -0.75
N VAL A 270 -21.39 22.21 0.43
CA VAL A 270 -22.67 22.56 1.07
C VAL A 270 -22.43 23.12 2.48
N GLU A 271 -23.34 23.97 2.96
CA GLU A 271 -23.25 24.55 4.31
C GLU A 271 -23.16 23.45 5.38
N GLY A 272 -22.31 23.69 6.38
CA GLY A 272 -21.95 22.68 7.38
C GLY A 272 -20.95 21.61 6.91
N ASP A 273 -20.53 21.56 5.64
CA ASP A 273 -19.39 20.69 5.26
C ASP A 273 -18.12 21.08 6.03
N LEU A 274 -17.21 20.12 6.20
CA LEU A 274 -15.85 20.40 6.65
C LEU A 274 -14.94 20.58 5.42
N VAL A 275 -14.09 21.61 5.44
CA VAL A 275 -13.09 21.89 4.41
C VAL A 275 -11.69 22.00 5.00
N TYR A 276 -10.69 21.62 4.21
CA TYR A 276 -9.27 21.85 4.54
C TYR A 276 -9.00 23.35 4.74
N ASN A 277 -8.42 23.75 5.88
CA ASN A 277 -8.11 25.15 6.11
C ASN A 277 -6.84 25.58 5.37
N LYS A 278 -7.00 26.27 4.24
CA LYS A 278 -5.92 26.84 3.42
C LYS A 278 -5.18 28.03 4.08
N GLU A 279 -5.79 28.69 5.06
CA GLU A 279 -5.24 29.92 5.67
C GLU A 279 -4.15 29.64 6.71
N CYS A 280 -4.06 28.41 7.21
CA CYS A 280 -2.90 27.90 7.94
C CYS A 280 -2.12 26.91 7.07
N PRO A 281 -1.15 27.36 6.24
CA PRO A 281 -0.12 26.46 5.75
C PRO A 281 0.63 25.91 6.97
N SER A 282 0.46 24.61 7.24
CA SER A 282 1.18 23.94 8.32
C SER A 282 2.69 24.12 8.12
N GLU A 283 3.40 24.55 9.16
CA GLU A 283 4.87 24.62 9.16
C GLU A 283 5.48 23.30 8.70
N GLU A 284 6.67 23.38 8.10
CA GLU A 284 7.32 22.27 7.37
C GLU A 284 7.15 20.93 8.08
N SER A 285 6.68 19.93 7.33
CA SER A 285 6.05 18.69 7.83
C SER A 285 6.90 17.92 8.84
N THR A 286 6.88 18.40 10.09
CA THR A 286 7.59 17.82 11.21
C THR A 286 6.83 16.57 11.58
N SER A 287 7.42 15.42 11.30
CA SER A 287 6.81 14.12 11.53
C SER A 287 6.31 14.06 12.97
N VAL A 288 4.99 13.98 13.14
CA VAL A 288 4.36 13.73 14.44
C VAL A 288 4.75 12.31 14.83
N ASP A 289 5.84 12.20 15.58
CA ASP A 289 6.37 10.94 16.06
C ASP A 289 5.24 10.19 16.81
N ILE A 290 4.95 8.96 16.38
CA ILE A 290 4.16 8.00 17.17
C ILE A 290 5.08 7.44 18.26
N LEU A 291 5.53 8.36 19.12
CA LEU A 291 6.32 8.15 20.33
C LEU A 291 5.53 8.75 21.48
N GLU A 292 4.43 8.09 21.84
CA GLU A 292 4.10 8.01 23.25
C GLU A 292 5.28 7.30 23.93
N THR A 293 5.88 7.95 24.92
CA THR A 293 7.17 7.57 25.50
C THR A 293 7.15 6.16 26.10
N ASP A 294 8.22 5.41 25.87
CA ASP A 294 8.42 4.07 26.41
C ASP A 294 8.37 4.02 27.95
N ASP A 295 7.74 2.98 28.50
CA ASP A 295 8.40 2.09 29.47
C ASP A 295 7.67 0.73 29.58
N ASP A 296 8.15 -0.29 28.86
CA ASP A 296 8.15 -1.69 29.30
C ASP A 296 9.18 -2.51 28.50
N HIS A 297 10.09 -3.21 29.18
CA HIS A 297 11.14 -4.00 28.55
C HIS A 297 10.68 -5.44 28.25
N THR A 298 10.29 -5.71 26.99
CA THR A 298 10.17 -7.09 26.48
C THR A 298 10.76 -7.27 25.07
N ASN A 299 11.73 -8.18 24.94
CA ASN A 299 12.35 -8.56 23.67
C ASN A 299 11.43 -9.43 22.78
N SER A 300 10.39 -8.86 22.19
CA SER A 300 9.53 -9.54 21.21
C SER A 300 10.10 -9.41 19.79
N ILE A 301 11.01 -10.31 19.42
CA ILE A 301 11.59 -10.38 18.07
C ILE A 301 10.63 -11.09 17.10
N GLU A 302 9.73 -10.34 16.45
CA GLU A 302 9.16 -10.68 15.13
C GLU A 302 8.55 -9.41 14.50
N ILE A 303 9.16 -8.92 13.40
CA ILE A 303 8.75 -7.65 12.76
C ILE A 303 7.61 -7.89 11.78
N ASP A 304 6.49 -7.23 12.08
CA ASP A 304 5.35 -6.86 11.23
C ASP A 304 5.16 -7.61 9.90
N LEU A 305 4.16 -8.49 9.88
CA LEU A 305 3.88 -9.40 8.77
C LEU A 305 2.46 -9.23 8.17
N CYS A 306 1.71 -8.20 8.60
CA CYS A 306 0.33 -7.95 8.13
C CYS A 306 -0.06 -6.47 7.94
N SER A 307 0.78 -5.48 8.29
CA SER A 307 0.39 -4.06 8.15
C SER A 307 0.60 -3.49 6.74
N GLU A 308 -0.37 -3.68 5.83
CA GLU A 308 -0.51 -2.82 4.63
C GLU A 308 -1.10 -1.43 5.01
N ALA A 309 -0.56 -0.83 6.07
CA ALA A 309 -0.92 0.50 6.54
C ALA A 309 -0.32 1.56 5.60
N GLN A 310 -1.10 1.98 4.61
CA GLN A 310 -0.75 3.17 3.83
C GLN A 310 -0.65 4.39 4.78
N PRO A 311 0.39 5.23 4.66
CA PRO A 311 0.50 6.43 5.48
C PRO A 311 -0.63 7.40 5.15
N GLU A 312 -1.26 7.92 6.21
CA GLU A 312 -2.48 8.72 6.12
C GLU A 312 -2.17 10.21 5.91
N GLU A 313 -3.03 10.91 5.15
CA GLU A 313 -2.91 12.34 4.84
C GLU A 313 -3.07 13.14 6.13
N SER A 314 -1.99 13.80 6.60
CA SER A 314 -2.02 14.56 7.84
C SER A 314 -2.70 15.92 7.66
N ILE A 315 -4.01 15.90 7.44
CA ILE A 315 -4.86 17.09 7.52
C ILE A 315 -5.01 17.44 9.00
N GLN A 316 -4.31 18.48 9.45
CA GLN A 316 -4.24 18.86 10.87
C GLN A 316 -5.25 19.96 11.26
N SER A 317 -5.83 20.66 10.29
CA SER A 317 -6.91 21.63 10.54
C SER A 317 -8.00 21.56 9.46
N ALA A 318 -9.25 21.65 9.92
CA ALA A 318 -10.44 21.72 9.10
C ALA A 318 -11.36 22.81 9.66
N LYS A 319 -12.10 23.49 8.79
CA LYS A 319 -13.12 24.49 9.15
C LYS A 319 -14.50 23.96 8.74
N ILE A 320 -15.53 24.23 9.55
CA ILE A 320 -16.92 24.10 9.12
C ILE A 320 -17.24 25.29 8.19
N VAL A 321 -17.80 25.02 7.01
CA VAL A 321 -18.16 26.05 6.03
C VAL A 321 -19.38 26.82 6.51
N ASP A 322 -19.23 28.14 6.64
CA ASP A 322 -20.29 29.08 6.97
C ASP A 322 -20.87 29.77 5.71
N SER A 323 -22.06 30.36 5.82
CA SER A 323 -22.73 31.09 4.74
C SER A 323 -21.93 32.30 4.23
N GLY A 324 -20.97 32.81 5.00
CA GLY A 324 -20.04 33.86 4.56
C GLY A 324 -19.01 33.34 3.56
N ASP A 325 -18.42 32.18 3.80
CA ASP A 325 -17.46 31.54 2.88
C ASP A 325 -18.07 31.19 1.53
N PHE A 326 -19.36 30.82 1.50
CA PHE A 326 -20.10 30.63 0.25
C PHE A 326 -20.05 31.84 -0.67
N THR A 327 -20.19 33.05 -0.11
CA THR A 327 -20.15 34.29 -0.91
C THR A 327 -18.74 34.64 -1.43
N LYS A 328 -17.69 34.03 -0.88
CA LYS A 328 -16.29 34.22 -1.30
C LYS A 328 -15.82 33.20 -2.34
N GLY A 329 -16.43 32.01 -2.40
CA GLY A 329 -16.07 30.95 -3.38
C GLY A 329 -14.67 30.34 -3.23
N ILE A 330 -14.08 30.36 -2.02
CA ILE A 330 -12.67 29.98 -1.75
C ILE A 330 -12.43 28.46 -1.82
N TYR A 331 -13.47 27.66 -1.60
CA TYR A 331 -13.38 26.20 -1.47
C TYR A 331 -14.03 25.49 -2.67
N THR A 332 -13.35 24.47 -3.20
CA THR A 332 -13.92 23.55 -4.20
C THR A 332 -14.31 22.22 -3.53
N PHE A 333 -14.98 21.34 -4.25
CA PHE A 333 -15.31 20.01 -3.73
C PHE A 333 -14.05 19.17 -3.40
N ASP A 334 -12.90 19.47 -4.01
CA ASP A 334 -11.59 18.84 -3.70
C ASP A 334 -11.08 19.16 -2.27
N ASP A 335 -11.58 20.25 -1.66
CA ASP A 335 -11.25 20.67 -0.30
C ASP A 335 -12.14 20.01 0.77
N VAL A 336 -13.26 19.38 0.38
CA VAL A 336 -14.22 18.80 1.31
C VAL A 336 -13.63 17.56 1.97
N VAL A 337 -13.62 17.55 3.29
CA VAL A 337 -13.10 16.47 4.13
C VAL A 337 -14.19 15.89 5.02
N LEU A 338 -14.01 14.64 5.45
CA LEU A 338 -14.81 14.03 6.51
C LEU A 338 -13.89 13.44 7.60
N PRO A 339 -14.33 13.43 8.87
CA PRO A 339 -13.49 13.07 10.00
C PRO A 339 -13.29 11.56 10.15
N LEU A 340 -12.13 11.19 10.68
CA LEU A 340 -11.88 9.92 11.35
C LEU A 340 -12.14 10.16 12.84
N PRO A 341 -13.22 9.64 13.44
CA PRO A 341 -13.66 9.99 14.80
C PRO A 341 -12.55 9.87 15.85
N GLY A 342 -12.38 10.91 16.67
CA GLY A 342 -11.38 10.97 17.73
C GLY A 342 -11.49 12.25 18.55
N SER A 343 -10.70 12.36 19.61
CA SER A 343 -10.74 13.44 20.61
C SER A 343 -10.58 14.88 20.09
N GLN A 344 -9.99 15.06 18.91
CA GLN A 344 -9.72 16.36 18.28
C GLN A 344 -10.40 16.50 16.91
N ALA A 345 -11.27 15.55 16.54
CA ALA A 345 -11.98 15.55 15.27
C ALA A 345 -13.30 16.34 15.39
N LEU A 346 -13.41 17.42 14.62
CA LEU A 346 -14.68 18.11 14.38
C LEU A 346 -15.58 17.25 13.48
N PHE A 347 -16.89 17.32 13.70
CA PHE A 347 -17.88 16.74 12.80
C PHE A 347 -18.52 17.83 11.93
N PRO A 348 -19.11 17.49 10.78
CA PRO A 348 -19.85 18.44 9.95
C PRO A 348 -20.95 19.18 10.73
N GLY A 349 -21.21 20.44 10.38
CA GLY A 349 -22.36 21.22 10.86
C GLY A 349 -23.68 20.84 10.18
N ASN A 350 -23.75 19.71 9.47
CA ASN A 350 -24.91 19.23 8.74
C ASN A 350 -25.25 17.77 9.10
N GLU A 351 -26.32 17.23 8.50
CA GLU A 351 -26.91 15.91 8.82
C GLU A 351 -25.92 14.73 8.75
N ILE A 352 -24.76 14.88 8.12
CA ILE A 352 -23.72 13.84 8.03
C ILE A 352 -23.10 13.55 9.40
N ALA A 353 -23.10 14.50 10.35
CA ALA A 353 -22.66 14.25 11.72
C ALA A 353 -23.56 13.23 12.44
N GLU A 354 -24.88 13.31 12.26
CA GLU A 354 -25.80 12.35 12.89
C GLU A 354 -25.61 10.93 12.36
N ILE A 355 -25.24 10.76 11.08
CA ILE A 355 -24.92 9.43 10.51
C ILE A 355 -23.79 8.74 11.28
N TYR A 356 -22.71 9.47 11.63
CA TYR A 356 -21.62 8.91 12.45
C TYR A 356 -22.12 8.42 13.81
N HIS A 357 -22.94 9.25 14.48
CA HIS A 357 -23.48 8.91 15.80
C HIS A 357 -24.55 7.80 15.75
N GLU A 358 -25.38 7.73 14.72
CA GLU A 358 -26.38 6.68 14.52
C GLU A 358 -25.70 5.33 14.28
N MET A 359 -24.73 5.28 13.37
CA MET A 359 -23.98 4.06 13.09
C MET A 359 -23.22 3.54 14.31
N ALA A 360 -22.47 4.42 14.99
CA ALA A 360 -21.76 4.03 16.20
C ALA A 360 -22.73 3.51 17.28
N ARG A 361 -23.85 4.21 17.51
CA ARG A 361 -24.90 3.80 18.46
C ARG A 361 -25.52 2.44 18.09
N LYS A 362 -25.75 2.18 16.81
CA LYS A 362 -26.25 0.88 16.30
C LYS A 362 -25.27 -0.26 16.56
N ASP A 363 -23.97 0.02 16.49
CA ASP A 363 -22.90 -0.91 16.86
C ASP A 363 -22.61 -0.93 18.39
N GLY A 364 -23.39 -0.23 19.22
CA GLY A 364 -23.20 -0.17 20.68
C GLY A 364 -21.98 0.63 21.14
N ILE A 365 -21.50 1.58 20.33
CA ILE A 365 -20.29 2.38 20.53
C ILE A 365 -20.65 3.86 20.67
N SER A 366 -20.05 4.53 21.66
CA SER A 366 -20.08 6.00 21.75
C SER A 366 -18.85 6.60 21.08
N LEU A 367 -19.01 7.75 20.44
CA LEU A 367 -17.90 8.55 19.88
C LEU A 367 -17.39 9.61 20.87
N THR A 368 -18.16 9.90 21.93
CA THR A 368 -17.88 10.92 22.95
C THR A 368 -17.52 10.32 24.32
N GLU A 369 -17.87 9.06 24.57
CA GLU A 369 -17.68 8.37 25.85
C GLU A 369 -16.91 7.06 25.66
N ASN A 370 -16.26 6.58 26.72
CA ASN A 370 -15.49 5.33 26.69
C ASN A 370 -16.19 4.20 27.43
N ALA A 371 -16.35 3.05 26.75
CA ALA A 371 -16.81 1.82 27.38
C ALA A 371 -15.82 1.24 28.42
N HIS A 372 -14.54 1.66 28.39
CA HIS A 372 -13.47 1.10 29.23
C HIS A 372 -12.28 2.06 29.44
N GLY A 373 -11.44 1.78 30.44
CA GLY A 373 -10.21 2.54 30.72
C GLY A 373 -9.00 2.29 29.81
N VAL A 374 -9.09 1.42 28.79
CA VAL A 374 -7.94 1.08 27.93
C VAL A 374 -7.76 2.10 26.79
N LYS A 375 -6.82 3.04 26.95
CA LYS A 375 -6.54 4.12 25.98
C LYS A 375 -6.33 3.64 24.53
N GLU A 376 -5.58 2.55 24.32
CA GLU A 376 -5.31 2.03 22.97
C GLU A 376 -6.56 1.62 22.17
N PHE A 377 -7.65 1.31 22.86
CA PHE A 377 -8.90 0.85 22.25
C PHE A 377 -10.03 1.88 22.42
N SER A 378 -9.68 3.17 22.60
CA SER A 378 -10.62 4.25 22.87
C SER A 378 -10.59 5.29 21.75
N ILE A 379 -11.75 5.56 21.14
CA ILE A 379 -11.90 6.65 20.16
C ILE A 379 -11.54 8.00 20.79
N THR A 380 -11.99 8.27 22.02
CA THR A 380 -11.68 9.54 22.72
C THR A 380 -10.25 9.63 23.26
N SER A 381 -9.40 8.60 23.07
CA SER A 381 -7.97 8.63 23.42
C SER A 381 -7.08 8.82 22.18
N MET A 382 -7.58 8.49 20.99
CA MET A 382 -6.94 8.85 19.73
C MET A 382 -7.22 10.32 19.39
N LYS A 383 -6.30 10.99 18.68
CA LYS A 383 -6.54 12.35 18.18
C LYS A 383 -7.69 12.39 17.15
N GLY A 384 -7.80 11.35 16.32
CA GLY A 384 -8.61 11.40 15.10
C GLY A 384 -7.83 12.06 13.95
N GLY A 385 -8.54 12.47 12.92
CA GLY A 385 -7.97 13.15 11.74
C GLY A 385 -9.04 13.47 10.71
N TYR A 386 -8.65 13.97 9.53
CA TYR A 386 -9.58 14.26 8.43
C TYR A 386 -9.04 13.68 7.12
N ARG A 387 -9.96 13.35 6.20
CA ARG A 387 -9.64 12.77 4.89
C ARG A 387 -10.55 13.40 3.83
N ARG A 388 -9.98 13.76 2.67
CA ARG A 388 -10.74 14.30 1.52
C ARG A 388 -11.79 13.31 1.03
N VAL A 389 -13.02 13.79 0.81
CA VAL A 389 -14.14 12.96 0.30
C VAL A 389 -13.92 12.58 -1.15
N PHE A 390 -13.41 13.52 -1.95
CA PHE A 390 -13.18 13.37 -3.38
C PHE A 390 -11.68 13.44 -3.70
N GLN A 391 -11.25 12.72 -4.73
CA GLN A 391 -9.88 12.76 -5.21
C GLN A 391 -9.84 12.77 -6.75
N ARG A 392 -9.14 13.74 -7.32
CA ARG A 392 -8.78 13.76 -8.75
C ARG A 392 -7.44 13.05 -9.00
N PRO A 393 -7.31 12.24 -10.08
CA PRO A 393 -6.00 11.76 -10.53
C PRO A 393 -5.15 12.88 -11.14
N ILE A 394 -3.85 12.92 -10.84
CA ILE A 394 -2.91 13.95 -11.31
C ILE A 394 -2.05 13.40 -12.45
N GLY A 395 -1.97 14.11 -13.58
CA GLY A 395 -1.28 13.61 -14.78
C GLY A 395 -1.97 12.36 -15.33
N PHE A 396 -3.27 12.49 -15.63
CA PHE A 396 -4.13 11.40 -16.10
C PHE A 396 -4.02 11.23 -17.62
N GLU A 397 -3.42 10.12 -18.03
CA GLU A 397 -3.20 9.72 -19.42
C GLU A 397 -3.90 8.38 -19.67
N TRP A 398 -4.44 8.15 -20.87
CA TRP A 398 -5.06 6.88 -21.23
C TRP A 398 -4.86 6.51 -22.70
N GLU A 399 -4.84 5.22 -23.01
CA GLU A 399 -4.86 4.70 -24.39
C GLU A 399 -5.65 3.39 -24.51
N LEU A 400 -6.28 3.18 -25.67
CA LEU A 400 -6.95 1.93 -26.04
C LEU A 400 -6.00 1.06 -26.86
N ILE A 401 -5.87 -0.21 -26.48
CA ILE A 401 -4.93 -1.17 -27.08
C ILE A 401 -5.70 -2.42 -27.52
N THR A 402 -5.68 -2.72 -28.82
CA THR A 402 -6.18 -4.00 -29.33
C THR A 402 -5.12 -5.09 -29.19
N TYR A 403 -5.46 -6.24 -28.61
CA TYR A 403 -4.54 -7.35 -28.39
C TYR A 403 -5.20 -8.71 -28.69
N THR A 404 -4.41 -9.76 -28.91
CA THR A 404 -4.90 -11.12 -29.23
C THR A 404 -4.43 -12.21 -28.27
N ASP A 405 -3.34 -11.96 -27.54
CA ASP A 405 -2.76 -12.88 -26.56
C ASP A 405 -2.84 -12.29 -25.14
N ASP A 406 -3.58 -12.95 -24.24
CA ASP A 406 -3.73 -12.52 -22.85
C ASP A 406 -2.43 -12.60 -22.03
N THR A 407 -1.42 -13.34 -22.49
CA THR A 407 -0.11 -13.46 -21.80
C THR A 407 0.87 -12.34 -22.17
N SER A 408 0.76 -11.76 -23.37
CA SER A 408 1.57 -10.62 -23.84
C SER A 408 1.51 -9.42 -22.88
N SER A 409 2.64 -8.78 -22.57
CA SER A 409 2.62 -7.55 -21.76
C SER A 409 2.12 -6.36 -22.58
N LEU A 410 1.22 -5.56 -21.98
CA LEU A 410 0.63 -4.35 -22.57
C LEU A 410 1.06 -3.07 -21.84
N ALA A 411 2.00 -3.19 -20.89
CA ALA A 411 2.64 -2.08 -20.20
C ALA A 411 4.14 -2.41 -20.07
N GLU A 412 4.97 -1.38 -20.13
CA GLU A 412 6.43 -1.51 -20.09
C GLU A 412 6.91 -1.25 -18.67
N THR A 413 7.82 -2.09 -18.17
CA THR A 413 8.44 -1.93 -16.85
C THR A 413 9.70 -1.09 -16.93
N ASP A 414 10.16 -0.56 -15.78
CA ASP A 414 11.46 0.10 -15.67
C ASP A 414 12.62 -0.78 -16.19
N LEU A 415 12.51 -2.11 -16.03
CA LEU A 415 13.52 -3.05 -16.55
C LEU A 415 13.43 -3.22 -18.07
N ASP A 416 12.23 -3.23 -18.66
CA ASP A 416 12.07 -3.26 -20.12
C ASP A 416 12.70 -2.02 -20.76
N VAL A 417 12.39 -0.84 -20.21
CA VAL A 417 12.96 0.44 -20.66
C VAL A 417 14.50 0.40 -20.54
N LEU A 418 15.04 0.04 -19.37
CA LEU A 418 16.48 -0.10 -19.15
C LEU A 418 17.14 -1.21 -20.01
N SER A 419 16.38 -2.20 -20.50
CA SER A 419 16.87 -3.22 -21.42
C SER A 419 16.96 -2.71 -22.86
N ARG A 420 16.12 -1.74 -23.25
CA ARG A 420 16.08 -1.12 -24.59
C ARG A 420 17.07 0.03 -24.78
N THR A 421 17.57 0.66 -23.71
CA THR A 421 18.59 1.72 -23.80
C THR A 421 19.99 1.12 -24.04
N LYS A 422 20.34 0.05 -23.34
CA LYS A 422 21.67 -0.60 -23.37
C LYS A 422 22.19 -1.02 -24.77
N PRO A 423 21.36 -1.47 -25.72
CA PRO A 423 21.81 -1.82 -27.07
C PRO A 423 22.31 -0.62 -27.90
N LYS A 424 21.96 0.61 -27.53
CA LYS A 424 22.42 1.81 -28.24
C LYS A 424 23.80 2.29 -27.76
N GLU A 425 23.99 2.40 -26.44
CA GLU A 425 25.25 2.85 -25.85
C GLU A 425 26.43 1.93 -26.20
N ALA A 426 26.20 0.61 -26.30
CA ALA A 426 27.22 -0.34 -26.75
C ALA A 426 27.67 -0.08 -28.21
N ASN A 427 26.71 0.18 -29.11
CA ASN A 427 27.00 0.37 -30.54
C ASN A 427 27.59 1.75 -30.85
N GLU A 428 27.27 2.79 -30.07
CA GLU A 428 27.90 4.11 -30.19
C GLU A 428 29.36 4.14 -29.68
N LEU A 429 29.76 3.19 -28.84
CA LEU A 429 31.16 3.04 -28.42
C LEU A 429 31.97 2.25 -29.45
N ILE A 430 31.43 1.15 -29.99
CA ILE A 430 32.10 0.33 -31.01
C ILE A 430 32.34 1.13 -32.30
N SER A 431 31.32 1.82 -32.81
CA SER A 431 31.42 2.62 -34.05
C SER A 431 32.44 3.78 -33.96
N LYS A 432 32.76 4.26 -32.76
CA LYS A 432 33.81 5.27 -32.52
C LYS A 432 35.22 4.68 -32.41
N GLN A 433 35.38 3.37 -32.29
CA GLN A 433 36.68 2.68 -32.28
C GLN A 433 37.03 2.05 -33.64
N GLU A 434 36.04 1.62 -34.43
CA GLU A 434 36.27 1.01 -35.76
C GLU A 434 36.54 2.03 -36.88
N SER A 435 36.48 3.34 -36.59
CA SER A 435 36.75 4.42 -37.54
C SER A 435 38.25 4.72 -37.78
N GLN A 436 39.17 4.00 -37.13
CA GLN A 436 40.63 4.24 -37.23
C GLN A 436 41.47 2.95 -37.29
N ASP A 437 41.17 2.01 -38.21
CA ASP A 437 42.24 1.15 -38.73
C ASP A 437 41.97 0.57 -40.14
N LYS A 438 43.06 0.26 -40.85
CA LYS A 438 43.19 -0.56 -42.07
C LYS A 438 42.40 -0.20 -43.33
N LEU A 439 43.11 0.53 -44.19
CA LEU A 439 43.02 0.41 -45.64
C LEU A 439 43.64 -0.94 -46.13
N GLU A 440 43.36 -1.28 -47.39
CA GLU A 440 44.03 -2.27 -48.26
C GLU A 440 43.62 -3.78 -48.27
N LYS A 441 43.19 -4.18 -49.48
CA LYS A 441 43.46 -5.45 -50.22
C LYS A 441 42.61 -6.72 -49.99
N ALA A 442 42.37 -7.35 -51.14
CA ALA A 442 41.70 -8.63 -51.47
C ALA A 442 42.33 -9.11 -52.82
N PRO A 443 41.94 -10.23 -53.48
CA PRO A 443 40.86 -11.19 -53.17
C PRO A 443 41.25 -12.70 -53.37
N ASP A 444 40.21 -13.53 -53.52
CA ASP A 444 40.09 -14.78 -54.34
C ASP A 444 40.21 -16.22 -53.75
N THR A 445 39.16 -17.01 -54.10
CA THR A 445 39.07 -18.49 -54.20
C THR A 445 39.19 -19.37 -52.93
N SER A 446 38.51 -20.53 -52.79
CA SER A 446 37.50 -21.23 -53.62
C SER A 446 36.54 -22.14 -52.81
N VAL A 447 35.44 -22.58 -53.46
CA VAL A 447 34.43 -23.60 -53.04
C VAL A 447 34.92 -25.02 -53.48
N PRO A 448 34.28 -26.19 -53.19
CA PRO A 448 33.02 -26.52 -52.48
C PRO A 448 33.26 -27.55 -51.32
N THR A 449 32.36 -28.38 -50.75
CA THR A 449 30.98 -28.92 -50.96
C THR A 449 30.49 -29.49 -49.59
N ASN A 450 29.29 -30.04 -49.27
CA ASN A 450 27.97 -30.32 -49.88
C ASN A 450 26.93 -30.54 -48.73
N GLY A 451 25.62 -30.71 -49.01
CA GLY A 451 24.68 -31.39 -48.08
C GLY A 451 23.21 -30.90 -48.07
N ASN A 452 22.30 -31.59 -48.77
CA ASN A 452 20.87 -31.29 -48.77
C ASN A 452 20.11 -31.90 -47.57
N SER A 453 19.12 -31.17 -47.04
CA SER A 453 17.73 -31.67 -46.95
C SER A 453 16.75 -30.54 -46.64
N SER A 454 15.60 -30.55 -47.31
CA SER A 454 14.55 -29.53 -47.21
C SER A 454 13.28 -30.13 -46.62
N GLN A 455 12.73 -29.55 -45.56
CA GLN A 455 11.37 -29.82 -45.11
C GLN A 455 10.55 -28.53 -44.99
N GLU A 456 9.72 -28.34 -46.01
CA GLU A 456 8.34 -27.88 -45.96
C GLU A 456 7.97 -26.73 -44.99
N LYS A 457 7.76 -25.55 -45.58
CA LYS A 457 6.94 -24.50 -44.95
C LYS A 457 5.49 -24.97 -44.84
N LEU A 458 5.09 -25.50 -43.68
CA LEU A 458 3.69 -25.52 -43.29
C LEU A 458 3.19 -24.07 -43.17
N ILE A 459 2.33 -23.65 -44.10
CA ILE A 459 1.61 -22.38 -44.02
C ILE A 459 0.53 -22.54 -42.97
N GLY A 460 0.88 -22.31 -41.70
CA GLY A 460 -0.08 -22.19 -40.62
C GLY A 460 -1.06 -21.06 -40.91
N SER A 461 -2.34 -21.30 -40.64
CA SER A 461 -3.38 -20.27 -40.72
C SER A 461 -3.03 -19.07 -39.83
N PRO A 462 -3.37 -17.83 -40.23
CA PRO A 462 -3.28 -16.69 -39.33
C PRO A 462 -4.16 -16.99 -38.10
N ASP A 463 -3.57 -16.90 -36.91
CA ASP A 463 -4.15 -17.34 -35.65
C ASP A 463 -5.41 -16.50 -35.33
N ILE A 464 -6.61 -17.02 -35.63
CA ILE A 464 -7.90 -16.30 -35.53
C ILE A 464 -8.39 -16.23 -34.08
N ARG A 465 -7.52 -15.73 -33.18
CA ARG A 465 -7.94 -15.32 -31.84
C ARG A 465 -8.77 -14.04 -31.97
N PRO A 466 -9.93 -13.92 -31.29
CA PRO A 466 -10.71 -12.70 -31.33
C PRO A 466 -9.88 -11.53 -30.81
N LYS A 467 -9.86 -10.41 -31.54
CA LYS A 467 -9.22 -9.17 -31.07
C LYS A 467 -9.95 -8.70 -29.81
N LYS A 468 -9.24 -8.65 -28.70
CA LYS A 468 -9.71 -8.13 -27.42
C LYS A 468 -9.28 -6.68 -27.27
N LEU A 469 -10.11 -5.90 -26.57
CA LEU A 469 -9.79 -4.53 -26.21
C LEU A 469 -9.20 -4.48 -24.80
N ALA A 470 -8.15 -3.68 -24.62
CA ALA A 470 -7.61 -3.30 -23.34
C ALA A 470 -7.59 -1.77 -23.23
N LEU A 471 -7.82 -1.28 -22.02
CA LEU A 471 -7.71 0.13 -21.66
C LEU A 471 -6.53 0.28 -20.71
N LYS A 472 -5.51 1.04 -21.13
CA LYS A 472 -4.36 1.38 -20.30
C LYS A 472 -4.55 2.79 -19.75
N LEU A 473 -4.35 2.93 -18.45
CA LEU A 473 -4.46 4.17 -17.68
C LEU A 473 -3.12 4.44 -17.03
N ALA A 474 -2.63 5.68 -17.07
CA ALA A 474 -1.43 6.09 -16.36
C ALA A 474 -1.70 7.39 -15.59
N PHE A 475 -1.65 7.37 -14.26
CA PHE A 475 -2.04 8.51 -13.43
C PHE A 475 -1.38 8.51 -12.05
N THR A 476 -1.31 9.67 -11.40
CA THR A 476 -0.77 9.81 -10.04
C THR A 476 -1.91 10.00 -9.04
N LEU A 477 -1.85 9.30 -7.90
CA LEU A 477 -2.70 9.59 -6.74
C LEU A 477 -1.83 10.03 -5.55
N PRO A 478 -2.32 10.89 -4.64
CA PRO A 478 -1.67 11.20 -3.37
C PRO A 478 -1.50 9.98 -2.45
N THR A 479 -0.94 10.21 -1.26
CA THR A 479 -0.99 9.23 -0.14
C THR A 479 -2.43 8.89 0.25
N SER A 480 -2.61 7.78 0.97
CA SER A 480 -3.93 7.29 1.43
C SER A 480 -4.97 6.93 0.35
N CYS A 481 -4.61 7.03 -0.94
CA CYS A 481 -5.54 6.93 -2.06
C CYS A 481 -5.45 5.55 -2.74
N TYR A 482 -6.59 4.87 -2.88
CA TYR A 482 -6.66 3.52 -3.43
C TYR A 482 -6.96 3.55 -4.93
N ALA A 483 -6.01 3.14 -5.78
CA ALA A 483 -6.21 3.04 -7.23
C ALA A 483 -7.38 2.12 -7.63
N THR A 484 -7.68 1.11 -6.79
CA THR A 484 -8.85 0.25 -6.95
C THR A 484 -10.19 1.00 -6.85
N MET A 485 -10.25 2.13 -6.14
CA MET A 485 -11.46 2.96 -6.05
C MET A 485 -11.63 3.86 -7.28
N ALA A 486 -10.54 4.35 -7.87
CA ALA A 486 -10.58 5.02 -9.17
C ALA A 486 -11.04 4.05 -10.29
N ILE A 487 -10.53 2.81 -10.29
CA ILE A 487 -10.99 1.76 -11.22
C ILE A 487 -12.45 1.38 -10.97
N ARG A 488 -12.89 1.29 -9.71
CA ARG A 488 -14.29 1.05 -9.34
C ARG A 488 -15.21 2.13 -9.89
N GLU A 489 -14.80 3.40 -9.79
CA GLU A 489 -15.57 4.52 -10.29
C GLU A 489 -15.68 4.51 -11.83
N LEU A 490 -14.62 4.10 -12.53
CA LEU A 490 -14.64 3.91 -13.98
C LEU A 490 -15.52 2.73 -14.42
N LEU A 491 -15.34 1.55 -13.83
CA LEU A 491 -16.01 0.32 -14.26
C LEU A 491 -17.44 0.18 -13.73
N LYS A 492 -17.81 0.93 -12.67
CA LYS A 492 -19.07 0.82 -11.93
C LYS A 492 -19.38 -0.59 -11.37
N THR A 493 -18.41 -1.51 -11.39
CA THR A 493 -18.54 -2.87 -10.90
C THR A 493 -18.32 -2.99 -9.39
N SER A 494 -18.81 -4.09 -8.80
CA SER A 494 -18.55 -4.40 -7.40
C SER A 494 -17.08 -4.77 -7.17
N THR A 495 -16.39 -4.12 -6.24
CA THR A 495 -15.04 -4.55 -5.84
C THR A 495 -15.03 -5.73 -4.87
N SER A 496 -16.20 -6.29 -4.50
CA SER A 496 -16.32 -7.34 -3.47
C SER A 496 -15.42 -8.55 -3.71
N VAL A 497 -14.94 -9.17 -2.64
CA VAL A 497 -14.10 -10.39 -2.71
C VAL A 497 -14.83 -11.52 -3.44
N ALA A 498 -16.16 -11.62 -3.31
CA ALA A 498 -16.97 -12.57 -4.06
C ALA A 498 -16.90 -12.31 -5.58
N TYR A 499 -17.10 -11.06 -6.02
CA TYR A 499 -17.01 -10.70 -7.44
C TYR A 499 -15.58 -10.84 -8.00
N GLN A 500 -14.57 -10.46 -7.24
CA GLN A 500 -13.16 -10.66 -7.64
C GLN A 500 -12.77 -12.14 -7.74
N LYS A 501 -13.37 -13.01 -6.92
CA LYS A 501 -13.25 -14.48 -7.11
C LYS A 501 -13.89 -14.92 -8.42
N THR A 502 -15.11 -14.45 -8.77
CA THR A 502 -15.74 -14.80 -10.06
C THR A 502 -15.00 -14.25 -11.30
N LEU A 503 -14.20 -13.19 -11.16
CA LEU A 503 -13.29 -12.70 -12.22
C LEU A 503 -11.97 -13.50 -12.34
N SER A 504 -11.76 -14.50 -11.47
CA SER A 504 -10.52 -15.28 -11.39
C SER A 504 -10.74 -16.79 -11.67
N CYS A 505 -11.89 -17.13 -12.28
CA CYS A 505 -12.32 -18.49 -12.62
C CYS A 505 -12.46 -18.67 -14.14
#